data_AF-A0A1M5Y4R5-F1
#
_entry.id   AF-A0A1M5Y4R5-F1
#
_cell.length_a   1.000
_cell.length_b   1.000
_cell.length_c   1.000
_cell.angle_alpha   90.00
_cell.angle_beta   90.00
_cell.angle_gamma   90.00
#
_symmetry.space_group_name_H-M   'P 1'
#
loop_
_entity.id
_entity.type
_entity.pdbx_description
1 polymer ?
#
loop_
_entity_poly.entity_id
_entity_poly.type
_entity_poly.pdbx_seq_one_letter_code
_entity_poly.pdbx_strand_id
1 'polypeptide(L)'
;MLCIVLGIIAAVFVPTQALTDQGSGALPEILPSLAHWTITLLGLVVAGRLAWQAFGRAVTIAEVPTFPRYMTSRQQYRLGSFAFVLFSCGFFLLLVHENRDVIALAPLLPAIPESVLQAAKDQSAPYLVVIAAMGAVYLYLLTKEAQWNVLLMMRDAIQSWISVPQLAKQIIAQIRFALRIPQDALPKVIANSPEVVEQDFRKDSNTPDRMWAEICYMKWWLTQGHDAGDDATFFTEESFGFEKLMDEFQQASLTMSQWKSGAPAGLAASQITQSIRDLFSRFARLVACYLIYRNGSRADLRNEAGKFGIEVDAPIYDNPMRYWIVYIVVLIGSVYIGVIVSAVAYDVLQGKGLVLAQDPNRSLAWVMYSLCNYGLAIVVVLLLRFAVSSLTGDSIPSHLTTYCWTFLVAVVVGPCGLTVAVHYFGQGDLQQMPFVSLYYRMLRWGLGPALVTVYISYYLDRQSCSDLPDIDSSVGTVAWRLLNCFGFAATSLFLLLPPLLSLTAPAGATWETSKLRFIAAGTTFCVAFGLALAAQFALKKEPRATALERAKPSFS
;
A
#
# COMPACT_ATOMS: atom_id res chain seq x y z
N MET A 1 20.94 19.17 3.55
CA MET A 1 21.07 18.03 4.49
C MET A 1 22.15 18.28 5.54
N LEU A 2 23.38 18.63 5.15
CA LEU A 2 24.45 18.96 6.10
C LEU A 2 24.04 20.02 7.13
N CYS A 3 23.34 21.09 6.72
CA CYS A 3 22.86 22.16 7.61
C CYS A 3 21.76 21.72 8.60
N ILE A 4 20.95 20.71 8.25
CA ILE A 4 19.91 20.17 9.15
C ILE A 4 20.55 19.23 10.17
N VAL A 5 21.50 18.40 9.72
CA VAL A 5 22.31 17.54 10.58
C VAL A 5 23.18 18.39 11.53
N LEU A 6 23.82 19.45 11.02
CA LEU A 6 24.55 20.44 11.82
C LEU A 6 23.61 21.22 12.76
N GLY A 7 22.38 21.52 12.36
CA GLY A 7 21.39 22.17 13.21
C GLY A 7 20.94 21.29 14.38
N ILE A 8 20.74 19.99 14.14
CA ILE A 8 20.41 19.01 15.19
C ILE A 8 21.63 18.77 16.09
N ILE A 9 22.83 18.64 15.53
CA ILE A 9 24.08 18.50 16.29
C ILE A 9 24.35 19.76 17.12
N ALA A 10 24.17 20.97 16.57
CA ALA A 10 24.35 22.23 17.30
C ALA A 10 23.28 22.42 18.39
N ALA A 11 22.02 22.05 18.14
CA ALA A 11 20.96 22.07 19.15
C ALA A 11 21.21 21.07 20.29
N VAL A 12 21.98 20.00 20.05
CA VAL A 12 22.39 19.02 21.06
C VAL A 12 23.68 19.45 21.79
N PHE A 13 24.66 20.01 21.09
CA PHE A 13 25.98 20.37 21.65
C PHE A 13 25.99 21.71 22.40
N VAL A 14 25.25 22.71 21.95
CA VAL A 14 25.24 24.05 22.58
C VAL A 14 24.65 24.03 24.00
N PRO A 15 23.53 23.33 24.28
CA PRO A 15 23.04 23.25 25.66
C PRO A 15 23.80 22.22 26.52
N THR A 16 24.40 21.18 25.93
CA THR A 16 25.12 20.17 26.73
C THR A 16 26.51 20.63 27.19
N GLN A 17 27.24 21.42 26.41
CA GLN A 17 28.53 21.97 26.84
C GLN A 17 28.41 23.20 27.75
N ALA A 18 27.39 24.05 27.55
CA ALA A 18 27.20 25.25 28.37
C ALA A 18 26.72 24.94 29.80
N LEU A 19 26.14 23.76 30.04
CA LEU A 19 25.54 23.37 31.33
C LEU A 19 26.40 22.39 32.15
N THR A 20 27.46 21.81 31.57
CA THR A 20 28.48 21.08 32.35
C THR A 20 29.37 22.00 33.19
N ASP A 21 29.38 23.30 32.90
CA ASP A 21 30.18 24.30 33.63
C ASP A 21 29.43 24.99 34.80
N GLN A 22 28.12 24.77 34.98
CA GLN A 22 27.36 25.39 36.08
C GLN A 22 26.69 24.33 36.96
N GLY A 23 27.31 24.08 38.11
CA GLY A 23 26.91 23.05 39.06
C GLY A 23 25.68 23.35 39.92
N SER A 24 25.09 22.25 40.38
CA SER A 24 24.18 22.05 41.53
C SER A 24 22.67 22.34 41.37
N GLY A 25 21.89 21.29 41.68
CA GLY A 25 20.47 21.38 42.08
C GLY A 25 19.45 20.83 41.07
N ALA A 26 18.87 19.65 41.36
CA ALA A 26 17.62 19.03 40.85
C ALA A 26 17.34 18.95 39.32
N LEU A 27 18.07 19.65 38.48
CA LEU A 27 18.02 19.63 37.01
C LEU A 27 18.60 18.39 36.29
N PRO A 28 19.51 17.55 36.88
CA PRO A 28 20.14 16.46 36.13
C PRO A 28 19.21 15.35 35.65
N GLU A 29 18.06 15.12 36.31
CA GLU A 29 17.13 14.05 35.96
C GLU A 29 16.05 14.49 34.94
N ILE A 30 15.72 15.79 34.91
CA ILE A 30 14.68 16.33 34.00
C ILE A 30 15.27 16.60 32.61
N LEU A 31 16.53 17.04 32.53
CA LEU A 31 17.19 17.44 31.29
C LEU A 31 17.27 16.34 30.20
N PRO A 32 17.64 15.08 30.51
CA PRO A 32 17.69 14.01 29.53
C PRO A 32 16.31 13.67 28.95
N SER A 33 15.29 13.73 29.79
CA SER A 33 13.90 13.50 29.39
C SER A 33 13.40 14.62 28.46
N LEU A 34 13.68 15.89 28.78
CA LEU A 34 13.33 17.04 27.96
C LEU A 34 14.06 17.01 26.61
N ALA A 35 15.34 16.68 26.59
CA ALA A 35 16.11 16.53 25.36
C ALA A 35 15.53 15.40 24.48
N HIS A 36 15.17 14.26 25.09
CA HIS A 36 14.55 13.15 24.39
C HIS A 36 13.18 13.52 23.77
N TRP A 37 12.31 14.19 24.53
CA TRP A 37 11.02 14.70 24.03
C TRP A 37 11.21 15.72 22.90
N THR A 38 12.18 16.61 23.04
CA THR A 38 12.47 17.65 22.03
C THR A 38 12.99 17.04 20.73
N ILE A 39 13.92 16.09 20.80
CA ILE A 39 14.44 15.37 19.63
C ILE A 39 13.34 14.56 18.96
N THR A 40 12.49 13.89 19.74
CA THR A 40 11.37 13.10 19.22
C THR A 40 10.35 13.98 18.53
N LEU A 41 9.97 15.12 19.13
CA LEU A 41 9.02 16.07 18.53
C LEU A 41 9.58 16.69 17.25
N LEU A 42 10.85 17.11 17.27
CA LEU A 42 11.51 17.68 16.09
C LEU A 42 11.62 16.64 14.97
N GLY A 43 12.02 15.41 15.30
CA GLY A 43 12.08 14.29 14.36
C GLY A 43 10.71 13.94 13.77
N LEU A 44 9.65 13.99 14.57
CA LEU A 44 8.27 13.76 14.12
C LEU A 44 7.81 14.82 13.13
N VAL A 45 8.07 16.10 13.42
CA VAL A 45 7.73 17.23 12.51
C VAL A 45 8.50 17.10 11.19
N VAL A 46 9.79 16.77 11.25
CA VAL A 46 10.62 16.58 10.05
C VAL A 46 10.17 15.36 9.26
N ALA A 47 9.88 14.23 9.92
CA ALA A 47 9.35 13.02 9.29
C ALA A 47 8.02 13.30 8.59
N GLY A 48 7.08 13.99 9.25
CA GLY A 48 5.80 14.35 8.66
C GLY A 48 5.95 15.26 7.43
N ARG A 49 6.82 16.27 7.50
CA ARG A 49 7.09 17.17 6.37
C ARG A 49 7.75 16.45 5.20
N LEU A 50 8.76 15.61 5.46
CA LEU A 50 9.43 14.82 4.43
C LEU A 50 8.50 13.77 3.81
N ALA A 51 7.64 13.12 4.61
CA ALA A 51 6.64 12.19 4.13
C ALA A 51 5.62 12.90 3.20
N TRP A 52 5.14 14.09 3.58
CA TRP A 52 4.25 14.89 2.73
C TRP A 52 4.91 15.24 1.39
N GLN A 53 6.17 15.68 1.42
CA GLN A 53 6.94 15.98 0.21
C GLN A 53 7.19 14.72 -0.64
N ALA A 54 7.57 13.60 -0.02
CA ALA A 54 7.85 12.34 -0.70
C ALA A 54 6.59 11.76 -1.38
N PHE A 55 5.42 11.94 -0.77
CA PHE A 55 4.13 11.52 -1.34
C PHE A 55 3.74 12.35 -2.58
N GLY A 56 4.04 13.65 -2.56
CA GLY A 56 3.74 14.57 -3.65
C GLY A 56 4.74 14.59 -4.80
N ARG A 57 5.77 13.75 -4.79
CA ARG A 57 6.74 13.67 -5.89
C ARG A 57 6.10 13.10 -7.16
N ALA A 58 6.67 13.49 -8.30
CA ALA A 58 6.19 13.04 -9.61
C ALA A 58 6.42 11.54 -9.78
N VAL A 59 5.42 10.86 -10.35
CA VAL A 59 5.47 9.45 -10.73
C VAL A 59 5.67 9.38 -12.24
N THR A 60 6.56 8.50 -12.70
CA THR A 60 6.79 8.32 -14.13
C THR A 60 5.65 7.52 -14.77
N ILE A 61 4.94 8.17 -15.69
CA ILE A 61 3.89 7.56 -16.52
C ILE A 61 4.28 7.80 -17.97
N ALA A 62 4.50 6.71 -18.71
CA ALA A 62 4.99 6.75 -20.09
C ALA A 62 6.25 7.63 -20.26
N GLU A 63 7.25 7.42 -19.38
CA GLU A 63 8.56 8.11 -19.38
C GLU A 63 8.53 9.61 -19.05
N VAL A 64 7.36 10.17 -18.69
CA VAL A 64 7.23 11.57 -18.28
C VAL A 64 6.84 11.68 -16.80
N PRO A 65 7.55 12.49 -15.99
CA PRO A 65 7.20 12.70 -14.59
C PRO A 65 5.87 13.45 -14.48
N THR A 66 4.87 12.84 -13.83
CA THR A 66 3.55 13.43 -13.64
C THR A 66 3.15 13.43 -12.16
N PHE A 67 2.56 14.53 -11.68
CA PHE A 67 2.23 14.66 -10.26
C PHE A 67 0.92 13.94 -9.90
N PRO A 68 0.92 13.07 -8.87
CA PRO A 68 -0.30 12.34 -8.45
C PRO A 68 -1.48 13.24 -8.08
N ARG A 69 -1.22 14.47 -7.62
CA ARG A 69 -2.24 15.46 -7.21
C ARG A 69 -3.23 15.82 -8.33
N TYR A 70 -2.82 15.66 -9.59
CA TYR A 70 -3.64 15.99 -10.75
C TYR A 70 -4.33 14.80 -11.38
N MET A 71 -4.07 13.63 -10.84
CA MET A 71 -4.61 12.38 -11.35
C MET A 71 -5.72 11.87 -10.42
N THR A 72 -6.01 12.54 -9.31
CA THR A 72 -7.04 12.10 -8.35
C THR A 72 -7.80 13.30 -7.80
N SER A 73 -8.99 13.04 -7.25
CA SER A 73 -9.76 14.08 -6.57
C SER A 73 -8.95 14.70 -5.42
N ARG A 74 -9.13 16.00 -5.17
CA ARG A 74 -8.43 16.71 -4.09
C ARG A 74 -8.61 16.03 -2.72
N GLN A 75 -9.77 15.43 -2.48
CA GLN A 75 -10.07 14.74 -1.22
C GLN A 75 -9.34 13.40 -1.10
N GLN A 76 -9.30 12.59 -2.17
CA GLN A 76 -8.55 11.33 -2.18
C GLN A 76 -7.03 11.54 -2.11
N TYR A 77 -6.50 12.57 -2.80
CA TYR A 77 -5.10 12.95 -2.68
C TYR A 77 -4.74 13.32 -1.23
N ARG A 78 -5.57 14.16 -0.59
CA ARG A 78 -5.38 14.52 0.81
C ARG A 78 -5.43 13.30 1.71
N LEU A 79 -6.44 12.42 1.53
CA LEU A 79 -6.60 11.20 2.33
C LEU A 79 -5.35 10.29 2.24
N GLY A 80 -4.86 10.05 1.03
CA GLY A 80 -3.65 9.26 0.79
C GLY A 80 -2.38 9.89 1.38
N SER A 81 -2.25 11.21 1.20
CA SER A 81 -1.13 11.96 1.76
C SER A 81 -1.13 11.92 3.29
N PHE A 82 -2.30 12.13 3.91
CA PHE A 82 -2.47 11.98 5.37
C PHE A 82 -2.16 10.56 5.83
N ALA A 83 -2.63 9.53 5.14
CA ALA A 83 -2.36 8.14 5.49
C ALA A 83 -0.85 7.82 5.48
N PHE A 84 -0.14 8.27 4.44
CA PHE A 84 1.31 8.05 4.35
C PHE A 84 2.09 8.85 5.40
N VAL A 85 1.66 10.07 5.71
CA VAL A 85 2.25 10.89 6.78
C VAL A 85 2.03 10.24 8.14
N LEU A 86 0.82 9.75 8.41
CA LEU A 86 0.50 9.10 9.67
C LEU A 86 1.27 7.78 9.83
N PHE A 87 1.38 6.99 8.77
CA PHE A 87 2.25 5.81 8.73
C PHE A 87 3.71 6.16 9.02
N SER A 88 4.25 7.19 8.35
CA SER A 88 5.65 7.60 8.50
C SER A 88 5.94 8.13 9.91
N CYS A 89 5.07 8.98 10.44
CA CYS A 89 5.15 9.47 11.81
C CYS A 89 5.03 8.33 12.83
N GLY A 90 4.09 7.40 12.63
CA GLY A 90 3.92 6.23 13.49
C GLY A 90 5.15 5.33 13.48
N PHE A 91 5.71 5.05 12.30
CA PHE A 91 6.94 4.26 12.16
C PHE A 91 8.14 4.94 12.82
N PHE A 92 8.27 6.26 12.69
CA PHE A 92 9.29 7.04 13.37
C PHE A 92 9.15 6.94 14.90
N LEU A 93 7.95 7.14 15.44
CA LEU A 93 7.69 7.02 16.88
C LEU A 93 8.00 5.62 17.39
N LEU A 94 7.64 4.60 16.63
CA LEU A 94 7.90 3.22 16.98
C LEU A 94 9.40 2.93 16.99
N LEU A 95 10.14 3.40 15.98
CA LEU A 95 11.59 3.31 15.93
C LEU A 95 12.27 4.02 17.11
N VAL A 96 11.70 5.14 17.58
CA VAL A 96 12.18 5.85 18.78
C VAL A 96 11.79 5.14 20.07
N HIS A 97 10.62 4.50 20.14
CA HIS A 97 10.11 3.83 21.35
C HIS A 97 10.74 2.45 21.58
N GLU A 98 10.84 1.63 20.53
CA GLU A 98 11.36 0.26 20.57
C GLU A 98 12.88 0.19 20.35
N ASN A 99 13.57 1.33 20.31
CA ASN A 99 15.02 1.41 20.15
C ASN A 99 15.79 0.55 21.16
N ARG A 100 15.26 0.36 22.37
CA ARG A 100 15.86 -0.48 23.42
C ARG A 100 15.74 -1.96 23.14
N ASP A 101 14.58 -2.41 22.67
CA ASP A 101 14.31 -3.83 22.42
C ASP A 101 14.99 -4.31 21.12
N VAL A 102 15.13 -3.42 20.13
CA VAL A 102 15.95 -3.66 18.92
C VAL A 102 17.43 -3.81 19.26
N ILE A 103 17.94 -3.06 20.24
CA ILE A 103 19.32 -3.19 20.73
C ILE A 103 19.47 -4.35 21.73
N ALA A 104 18.42 -4.74 22.45
CA ALA A 104 18.42 -5.93 23.30
C ALA A 104 18.49 -7.24 22.49
N LEU A 105 18.10 -7.20 21.21
CA LEU A 105 18.32 -8.27 20.23
C LEU A 105 19.77 -8.30 19.67
N ALA A 106 20.58 -7.27 19.96
CA ALA A 106 21.97 -7.16 19.49
C ALA A 106 22.97 -8.24 19.96
N PRO A 107 22.79 -8.98 21.09
CA PRO A 107 23.70 -10.06 21.45
C PRO A 107 23.77 -11.19 20.42
N LEU A 108 22.83 -11.25 19.47
CA LEU A 108 22.80 -12.20 18.37
C LEU A 108 23.65 -11.76 17.15
N LEU A 109 24.19 -10.54 17.14
CA LEU A 109 25.01 -9.99 16.06
C LEU A 109 26.38 -9.55 16.60
N PRO A 110 27.50 -10.20 16.20
CA PRO A 110 28.84 -9.96 16.76
C PRO A 110 29.48 -8.60 16.39
N ALA A 111 28.70 -7.61 15.93
CA ALA A 111 29.19 -6.38 15.32
C ALA A 111 28.90 -5.09 16.13
N ILE A 112 28.22 -5.17 17.27
CA ILE A 112 27.87 -3.98 18.06
C ILE A 112 28.78 -3.86 19.29
N PRO A 113 29.58 -2.77 19.42
CA PRO A 113 30.50 -2.57 20.55
C PRO A 113 29.79 -2.53 21.91
N GLU A 114 30.37 -3.17 22.93
CA GLU A 114 29.82 -3.21 24.30
C GLU A 114 29.59 -1.82 24.92
N SER A 115 30.39 -0.82 24.51
CA SER A 115 30.25 0.58 24.92
C SER A 115 28.91 1.21 24.50
N VAL A 116 28.36 0.80 23.36
CA VAL A 116 27.04 1.24 22.88
C VAL A 116 25.92 0.54 23.66
N LEU A 117 26.12 -0.73 24.01
CA LEU A 117 25.18 -1.51 24.81
C LEU A 117 25.07 -0.97 26.25
N GLN A 118 26.18 -0.50 26.81
CA GLN A 118 26.25 0.08 28.14
C GLN A 118 25.68 1.52 28.15
N ALA A 119 25.98 2.33 27.12
CA ALA A 119 25.36 3.64 26.94
C ALA A 119 23.83 3.57 26.77
N ALA A 120 23.31 2.53 26.12
CA ALA A 120 21.88 2.29 25.97
C ALA A 120 21.16 1.96 27.29
N LYS A 121 21.85 1.29 28.22
CA LYS A 121 21.35 1.01 29.58
C LYS A 121 21.34 2.27 30.46
N ASP A 122 22.35 3.13 30.31
CA ASP A 122 22.59 4.27 31.20
C ASP A 122 21.97 5.60 30.73
N GLN A 123 21.26 5.63 29.59
CA GLN A 123 20.68 6.85 28.99
C GLN A 123 21.68 8.00 28.77
N SER A 124 22.96 7.67 28.60
CA SER A 124 24.02 8.68 28.50
C SER A 124 24.00 9.40 27.15
N ALA A 125 24.64 10.58 27.05
CA ALA A 125 24.72 11.38 25.82
C ALA A 125 25.11 10.62 24.53
N PRO A 126 25.98 9.58 24.55
CA PRO A 126 26.27 8.74 23.37
C PRO A 126 25.04 7.99 22.83
N TYR A 127 24.07 7.66 23.67
CA TYR A 127 22.85 6.94 23.27
C TYR A 127 21.88 7.82 22.48
N LEU A 128 21.78 9.12 22.83
CA LEU A 128 21.03 10.09 22.03
C LEU A 128 21.62 10.24 20.62
N VAL A 129 22.94 10.05 20.46
CA VAL A 129 23.60 10.05 19.14
C VAL A 129 23.19 8.83 18.31
N VAL A 130 23.02 7.65 18.93
CA VAL A 130 22.51 6.44 18.25
C VAL A 130 21.07 6.63 17.79
N ILE A 131 20.21 7.18 18.65
CA ILE A 131 18.82 7.51 18.29
C ILE A 131 18.78 8.55 17.15
N ALA A 132 19.61 9.59 17.24
CA ALA A 132 19.71 10.61 16.20
C ALA A 132 20.24 10.02 14.88
N ALA A 133 21.17 9.06 14.92
CA ALA A 133 21.68 8.36 13.75
C ALA A 133 20.61 7.46 13.11
N MET A 134 19.88 6.68 13.90
CA MET A 134 18.76 5.85 13.41
C MET A 134 17.65 6.72 12.80
N GLY A 135 17.30 7.83 13.47
CA GLY A 135 16.39 8.83 12.95
C GLY A 135 16.89 9.44 11.63
N ALA A 136 18.17 9.79 11.54
CA ALA A 136 18.77 10.33 10.32
C ALA A 136 18.75 9.33 9.15
N VAL A 137 19.02 8.04 9.41
CA VAL A 137 18.90 6.97 8.40
C VAL A 137 17.45 6.84 7.94
N TYR A 138 16.48 6.85 8.86
CA TYR A 138 15.06 6.82 8.51
C TYR A 138 14.64 8.02 7.65
N LEU A 139 15.03 9.24 8.05
CA LEU A 139 14.74 10.46 7.28
C LEU A 139 15.42 10.43 5.91
N TYR A 140 16.63 9.87 5.81
CA TYR A 140 17.30 9.63 4.53
C TYR A 140 16.50 8.67 3.66
N LEU A 141 16.03 7.55 4.21
CA LEU A 141 15.18 6.60 3.50
C LEU A 141 13.86 7.25 3.04
N LEU A 142 13.23 8.15 3.79
CA LEU A 142 12.05 8.89 3.28
C LEU A 142 12.35 9.73 2.03
N THR A 143 13.61 10.12 1.80
CA THR A 143 14.00 10.97 0.67
C THR A 143 14.64 10.21 -0.50
N LYS A 144 15.15 9.01 -0.27
CA LYS A 144 15.99 8.27 -1.23
C LYS A 144 15.16 7.37 -2.13
N GLU A 145 15.14 7.68 -3.42
CA GLU A 145 14.49 6.84 -4.44
C GLU A 145 15.34 5.63 -4.77
N ALA A 146 14.91 4.46 -4.30
CA ALA A 146 15.52 3.18 -4.59
C ALA A 146 14.44 2.09 -4.55
N GLN A 147 14.52 1.12 -5.46
CA GLN A 147 13.53 0.03 -5.55
C GLN A 147 13.46 -0.83 -4.28
N TRP A 148 14.57 -0.96 -3.55
CA TRP A 148 14.64 -1.71 -2.28
C TRP A 148 14.08 -0.95 -1.06
N ASN A 149 13.72 0.32 -1.23
CA ASN A 149 13.29 1.16 -0.12
C ASN A 149 11.83 0.87 0.26
N VAL A 150 11.65 0.15 1.36
CA VAL A 150 10.34 -0.30 1.87
C VAL A 150 9.40 0.88 2.16
N LEU A 151 9.92 2.05 2.59
CA LEU A 151 9.08 3.23 2.83
C LEU A 151 8.49 3.78 1.53
N LEU A 152 9.25 3.73 0.44
CA LEU A 152 8.74 4.13 -0.87
C LEU A 152 7.85 3.07 -1.50
N MET A 153 8.13 1.78 -1.27
CA MET A 153 7.17 0.72 -1.61
C MET A 153 5.81 0.96 -0.94
N MET A 154 5.81 1.40 0.32
CA MET A 154 4.56 1.74 1.04
C MET A 154 3.90 3.00 0.48
N ARG A 155 4.67 4.04 0.11
CA ARG A 155 4.14 5.20 -0.62
C ARG A 155 3.46 4.76 -1.92
N ASP A 156 4.15 3.96 -2.72
CA ASP A 156 3.67 3.51 -4.03
C ASP A 156 2.43 2.61 -3.88
N ALA A 157 2.39 1.79 -2.82
CA ALA A 157 1.21 1.03 -2.43
C ALA A 157 0.02 1.95 -2.10
N ILE A 158 0.22 2.98 -1.27
CA ILE A 158 -0.85 3.94 -0.94
C ILE A 158 -1.29 4.73 -2.18
N GLN A 159 -0.36 5.11 -3.06
CA GLN A 159 -0.68 5.75 -4.34
C GLN A 159 -1.49 4.81 -5.25
N SER A 160 -1.18 3.51 -5.26
CA SER A 160 -1.97 2.49 -5.96
C SER A 160 -3.35 2.28 -5.35
N TRP A 161 -3.53 2.46 -4.03
CA TRP A 161 -4.85 2.39 -3.38
C TRP A 161 -5.74 3.58 -3.74
N ILE A 162 -5.14 4.67 -4.23
CA ILE A 162 -5.87 5.78 -4.84
C ILE A 162 -6.21 5.44 -6.30
N SER A 163 -5.86 4.25 -6.80
CA SER A 163 -6.16 3.61 -8.11
C SER A 163 -5.68 4.33 -9.37
N VAL A 164 -5.07 5.49 -9.20
CA VAL A 164 -5.03 6.51 -10.24
C VAL A 164 -3.85 6.38 -11.22
N PRO A 165 -2.60 6.11 -10.77
CA PRO A 165 -1.49 5.88 -11.70
C PRO A 165 -1.67 4.59 -12.51
N GLN A 166 -2.40 3.61 -11.95
CA GLN A 166 -2.72 2.34 -12.62
C GLN A 166 -3.85 2.51 -13.63
N LEU A 167 -4.91 3.24 -13.26
CA LEU A 167 -5.97 3.63 -14.19
C LEU A 167 -5.42 4.41 -15.39
N ALA A 168 -4.50 5.35 -15.16
CA ALA A 168 -3.82 6.07 -16.25
C ALA A 168 -3.07 5.11 -17.18
N LYS A 169 -2.32 4.15 -16.62
CA LYS A 169 -1.62 3.11 -17.41
C LYS A 169 -2.59 2.21 -18.17
N GLN A 170 -3.72 1.84 -17.58
CA GLN A 170 -4.75 1.03 -18.22
C GLN A 170 -5.40 1.79 -19.38
N ILE A 171 -5.73 3.07 -19.19
CA ILE A 171 -6.25 3.93 -20.25
C ILE A 171 -5.23 4.06 -21.39
N ILE A 172 -3.95 4.32 -21.07
CA ILE A 172 -2.87 4.37 -22.08
C ILE A 172 -2.77 3.04 -22.85
N ALA A 173 -2.88 1.90 -22.16
CA ALA A 173 -2.87 0.59 -22.80
C ALA A 173 -4.09 0.40 -23.71
N GLN A 174 -5.28 0.81 -23.27
CA GLN A 174 -6.50 0.76 -24.09
C GLN A 174 -6.38 1.66 -25.32
N ILE A 175 -5.81 2.87 -25.17
CA ILE A 175 -5.50 3.77 -26.28
C ILE A 175 -4.55 3.09 -27.27
N ARG A 176 -3.51 2.41 -26.77
CA ARG A 176 -2.50 1.77 -27.62
C ARG A 176 -3.00 0.54 -28.37
N PHE A 177 -3.87 -0.26 -27.77
CA PHE A 177 -4.20 -1.59 -28.29
C PHE A 177 -5.65 -1.75 -28.75
N ALA A 178 -6.56 -0.86 -28.33
CA ALA A 178 -8.00 -1.04 -28.52
C ALA A 178 -8.76 0.26 -28.83
N LEU A 179 -8.08 1.34 -29.20
CA LEU A 179 -8.73 2.60 -29.54
C LEU A 179 -9.64 2.46 -30.77
N ARG A 180 -10.94 2.69 -30.56
CA ARG A 180 -11.95 2.69 -31.62
C ARG A 180 -12.44 4.11 -31.84
N ILE A 181 -11.96 4.75 -32.90
CA ILE A 181 -12.33 6.12 -33.20
C ILE A 181 -13.81 6.18 -33.60
N PRO A 182 -14.63 7.01 -32.92
CA PRO A 182 -16.04 7.18 -33.26
C PRO A 182 -16.22 7.66 -34.70
N GLN A 183 -17.21 7.09 -35.41
CA GLN A 183 -17.42 7.41 -36.83
C GLN A 183 -17.80 8.88 -37.07
N ASP A 184 -18.48 9.50 -36.11
CA ASP A 184 -18.86 10.91 -36.13
C ASP A 184 -17.67 11.88 -35.92
N ALA A 185 -16.56 11.39 -35.35
CA ALA A 185 -15.35 12.16 -35.16
C ALA A 185 -14.44 12.15 -36.39
N LEU A 186 -14.40 11.06 -37.15
CA LEU A 186 -13.57 10.89 -38.36
C LEU A 186 -13.61 12.08 -39.34
N PRO A 187 -14.79 12.57 -39.80
CA PRO A 187 -14.83 13.67 -40.76
C PRO A 187 -14.26 14.97 -40.17
N LYS A 188 -14.40 15.19 -38.85
CA LYS A 188 -13.91 16.38 -38.16
C LYS A 188 -12.38 16.33 -37.98
N VAL A 189 -11.81 15.15 -37.74
CA VAL A 189 -10.37 14.96 -37.67
C VAL A 189 -9.73 15.20 -39.04
N ILE A 190 -10.28 14.60 -40.09
CA ILE A 190 -9.77 14.74 -41.47
C ILE A 190 -9.83 16.20 -41.91
N ALA A 191 -10.92 16.92 -41.60
CA ALA A 191 -11.03 18.35 -41.92
C ALA A 191 -9.94 19.22 -41.22
N ASN A 192 -9.51 18.83 -40.01
CA ASN A 192 -8.51 19.56 -39.23
C ASN A 192 -7.07 19.03 -39.42
N SER A 193 -6.88 17.99 -40.24
CA SER A 193 -5.58 17.32 -40.43
C SER A 193 -5.48 16.82 -41.87
N PRO A 194 -5.07 17.68 -42.82
CA PRO A 194 -5.10 17.39 -44.26
C PRO A 194 -4.18 16.23 -44.67
N GLU A 195 -3.23 15.88 -43.82
CA GLU A 195 -2.32 14.76 -44.03
C GLU A 195 -2.97 13.39 -43.77
N VAL A 196 -4.14 13.31 -43.12
CA VAL A 196 -4.77 12.05 -42.70
C VAL A 196 -5.95 11.73 -43.61
N VAL A 197 -5.99 10.51 -44.13
CA VAL A 197 -7.12 9.98 -44.89
C VAL A 197 -7.82 8.85 -44.14
N GLU A 198 -9.08 8.58 -44.48
CA GLU A 198 -9.88 7.55 -43.80
C GLU A 198 -9.20 6.16 -43.80
N GLN A 199 -8.48 5.84 -44.88
CA GLN A 199 -7.75 4.57 -45.02
C GLN A 199 -6.62 4.41 -43.99
N ASP A 200 -6.05 5.50 -43.47
CA ASP A 200 -5.00 5.42 -42.45
C ASP A 200 -5.53 4.82 -41.14
N PHE A 201 -6.82 5.02 -40.86
CA PHE A 201 -7.49 4.39 -39.73
C PHE A 201 -7.83 2.90 -39.97
N ARG A 202 -7.54 2.32 -41.12
CA ARG A 202 -7.75 0.88 -41.36
C ARG A 202 -6.45 0.08 -41.41
N LYS A 203 -5.31 0.77 -41.34
CA LYS A 203 -3.96 0.17 -41.29
C LYS A 203 -3.69 -0.46 -39.93
N ASP A 204 -2.69 -1.35 -39.88
CA ASP A 204 -2.24 -1.99 -38.63
C ASP A 204 -1.79 -0.95 -37.60
N SER A 205 -2.17 -1.15 -36.34
CA SER A 205 -1.82 -0.33 -35.17
C SER A 205 -0.33 -0.02 -35.02
N ASN A 206 0.56 -0.86 -35.55
CA ASN A 206 2.00 -0.68 -35.46
C ASN A 206 2.60 0.17 -36.58
N THR A 207 1.79 0.60 -37.57
CA THR A 207 2.26 1.42 -38.68
C THR A 207 2.32 2.91 -38.30
N PRO A 208 3.32 3.66 -38.78
CA PRO A 208 3.45 5.09 -38.49
C PRO A 208 2.22 5.88 -38.99
N ASP A 209 1.61 5.46 -40.10
CA ASP A 209 0.42 6.11 -40.64
C ASP A 209 -0.80 5.99 -39.72
N ARG A 210 -1.03 4.79 -39.14
CA ARG A 210 -2.12 4.56 -38.18
C ARG A 210 -1.86 5.31 -36.88
N MET A 211 -0.63 5.26 -36.34
CA MET A 211 -0.26 6.02 -35.15
C MET A 211 -0.44 7.52 -35.35
N TRP A 212 -0.05 8.06 -36.51
CA TRP A 212 -0.23 9.47 -36.84
C TRP A 212 -1.71 9.87 -36.92
N ALA A 213 -2.55 9.02 -37.53
CA ALA A 213 -3.99 9.25 -37.59
C ALA A 213 -4.62 9.25 -36.18
N GLU A 214 -4.20 8.35 -35.30
CA GLU A 214 -4.63 8.32 -33.89
C GLU A 214 -4.12 9.54 -33.10
N ILE A 215 -2.89 10.02 -33.34
CA ILE A 215 -2.38 11.26 -32.75
C ILE A 215 -3.24 12.46 -33.18
N CYS A 216 -3.61 12.55 -34.46
CA CYS A 216 -4.47 13.63 -34.97
C CYS A 216 -5.86 13.60 -34.31
N TYR A 217 -6.41 12.41 -34.07
CA TYR A 217 -7.65 12.25 -33.31
C TYR A 217 -7.51 12.70 -31.85
N MET A 218 -6.45 12.26 -31.16
CA MET A 218 -6.17 12.66 -29.77
C MET A 218 -5.98 14.16 -29.64
N LYS A 219 -5.25 14.78 -30.58
CA LYS A 219 -5.07 16.24 -30.66
C LYS A 219 -6.43 16.92 -30.80
N TRP A 220 -7.23 16.54 -31.80
CA TRP A 220 -8.54 17.14 -32.04
C TRP A 220 -9.42 17.08 -30.79
N TRP A 221 -9.48 15.92 -30.13
CA TRP A 221 -10.28 15.73 -28.93
C TRP A 221 -9.79 16.60 -27.75
N LEU A 222 -8.47 16.70 -27.55
CA LEU A 222 -7.87 17.57 -26.52
C LEU A 222 -8.12 19.06 -26.80
N THR A 223 -8.04 19.50 -28.07
CA THR A 223 -8.30 20.90 -28.45
C THR A 223 -9.75 21.30 -28.19
N GLN A 224 -10.72 20.39 -28.36
CA GLN A 224 -12.11 20.69 -27.99
C GLN A 224 -12.27 20.97 -26.49
N GLY A 225 -11.51 20.25 -25.65
CA GLY A 225 -11.48 20.50 -24.22
C GLY A 225 -10.80 21.83 -23.86
N HIS A 226 -9.71 22.15 -24.55
CA HIS A 226 -8.98 23.39 -24.35
C HIS A 226 -9.81 24.61 -24.74
N ASP A 227 -10.43 24.59 -25.93
CA ASP A 227 -11.18 25.71 -26.50
C ASP A 227 -12.50 25.97 -25.74
N ALA A 228 -13.04 24.96 -25.05
CA ALA A 228 -14.22 25.10 -24.21
C ALA A 228 -13.96 25.93 -22.94
N GLY A 229 -12.71 26.10 -22.51
CA GLY A 229 -12.31 26.94 -21.39
C GLY A 229 -12.62 26.41 -19.98
N ASP A 230 -13.48 25.40 -19.86
CA ASP A 230 -13.92 24.82 -18.57
C ASP A 230 -12.77 24.19 -17.76
N ASP A 231 -11.70 23.72 -18.42
CA ASP A 231 -10.58 22.99 -17.82
C ASP A 231 -9.23 23.70 -17.96
N ALA A 232 -9.23 25.04 -18.03
CA ALA A 232 -8.02 25.85 -18.26
C ALA A 232 -6.85 25.51 -17.31
N THR A 233 -7.15 25.18 -16.04
CA THR A 233 -6.12 24.83 -15.04
C THR A 233 -5.30 23.60 -15.44
N PHE A 234 -5.90 22.63 -16.14
CA PHE A 234 -5.18 21.44 -16.62
C PHE A 234 -4.22 21.79 -17.75
N PHE A 235 -4.68 22.57 -18.73
CA PHE A 235 -3.91 22.90 -19.92
C PHE A 235 -2.78 23.91 -19.66
N THR A 236 -2.92 24.77 -18.64
CA THR A 236 -1.87 25.74 -18.25
C THR A 236 -0.77 25.15 -17.36
N GLU A 237 -0.94 23.93 -16.84
CA GLU A 237 0.02 23.33 -15.92
C GLU A 237 1.23 22.75 -16.68
N GLU A 238 2.42 23.29 -16.41
CA GLU A 238 3.69 22.91 -17.08
C GLU A 238 3.99 21.41 -17.03
N SER A 239 3.57 20.71 -15.96
CA SER A 239 3.81 19.27 -15.79
C SER A 239 3.10 18.39 -16.83
N PHE A 240 2.04 18.89 -17.46
CA PHE A 240 1.37 18.21 -18.56
C PHE A 240 1.99 18.54 -19.92
N GLY A 241 2.65 19.70 -20.05
CA GLY A 241 3.42 20.07 -21.22
C GLY A 241 2.59 20.17 -22.50
N PHE A 242 1.34 20.60 -22.41
CA PHE A 242 0.40 20.67 -23.54
C PHE A 242 0.95 21.50 -24.70
N GLU A 243 1.37 22.74 -24.43
CA GLU A 243 1.91 23.65 -25.46
C GLU A 243 3.14 23.05 -26.15
N LYS A 244 4.10 22.55 -25.37
CA LYS A 244 5.28 21.87 -25.89
C LYS A 244 4.92 20.66 -26.77
N LEU A 245 3.90 19.89 -26.37
CA LEU A 245 3.44 18.74 -27.14
C LEU A 245 2.75 19.17 -28.46
N MET A 246 2.06 20.31 -28.47
CA MET A 246 1.51 20.89 -29.70
C MET A 246 2.62 21.38 -30.64
N ASP A 247 3.69 21.97 -30.12
CA ASP A 247 4.86 22.38 -30.93
C ASP A 247 5.57 21.17 -31.53
N GLU A 248 5.80 20.11 -30.72
CA GLU A 248 6.37 18.84 -31.18
C GLU A 248 5.47 18.19 -32.26
N PHE A 249 4.14 18.29 -32.13
CA PHE A 249 3.21 17.83 -33.15
C PHE A 249 3.36 18.60 -34.47
N GLN A 250 3.49 19.93 -34.43
CA GLN A 250 3.65 20.74 -35.65
C GLN A 250 4.93 20.36 -36.41
N GLN A 251 6.02 20.12 -35.69
CA GLN A 251 7.28 19.65 -36.28
C GLN A 251 7.14 18.24 -36.87
N ALA A 252 6.44 17.34 -36.19
CA ALA A 252 6.20 15.99 -36.67
C ALA A 252 5.27 15.94 -37.90
N SER A 253 4.32 16.87 -38.01
CA SER A 253 3.41 17.01 -39.17
C SER A 253 4.18 17.20 -40.46
N LEU A 254 5.16 18.11 -40.48
CA LEU A 254 6.02 18.32 -41.65
C LEU A 254 6.76 17.05 -42.06
N THR A 255 7.24 16.28 -41.09
CA THR A 255 7.93 15.00 -41.33
C THR A 255 6.96 13.94 -41.88
N MET A 256 5.72 13.90 -41.39
CA MET A 256 4.69 12.97 -41.85
C MET A 256 4.13 13.31 -43.22
N SER A 257 3.96 14.58 -43.54
CA SER A 257 3.66 15.03 -44.90
C SER A 257 4.72 14.56 -45.89
N GLN A 258 6.01 14.68 -45.53
CA GLN A 258 7.11 14.20 -46.38
C GLN A 258 7.10 12.68 -46.52
N TRP A 259 6.91 11.95 -45.42
CA TRP A 259 6.76 10.49 -45.41
C TRP A 259 5.67 10.01 -46.38
N LYS A 260 4.49 10.65 -46.35
CA LYS A 260 3.36 10.30 -47.23
C LYS A 260 3.58 10.69 -48.69
N SER A 261 4.40 11.70 -48.96
CA SER A 261 4.74 12.14 -50.33
C SER A 261 5.83 11.31 -51.02
N GLY A 262 6.49 10.40 -50.29
CA GLY A 262 7.62 9.60 -50.78
C GLY A 262 8.91 9.93 -50.02
N ALA A 263 9.69 8.88 -49.70
CA ALA A 263 10.74 8.82 -48.68
C ALA A 263 11.46 10.15 -48.33
N PRO A 264 11.47 10.56 -47.05
CA PRO A 264 12.11 11.79 -46.61
C PRO A 264 13.63 11.69 -46.82
N ALA A 265 14.20 12.65 -47.55
CA ALA A 265 15.64 12.72 -47.77
C ALA A 265 16.37 12.93 -46.43
N GLY A 266 17.16 11.95 -45.98
CA GLY A 266 18.12 12.11 -44.89
C GLY A 266 17.73 11.57 -43.50
N LEU A 267 16.56 10.97 -43.30
CA LEU A 267 16.17 10.31 -42.04
C LEU A 267 15.94 8.81 -42.27
N ALA A 268 16.51 7.96 -41.40
CA ALA A 268 16.22 6.53 -41.46
C ALA A 268 14.74 6.28 -41.07
N ALA A 269 14.02 5.44 -41.82
CA ALA A 269 12.61 5.12 -41.54
C ALA A 269 12.35 4.63 -40.10
N SER A 270 13.36 4.01 -39.48
CA SER A 270 13.34 3.60 -38.07
C SER A 270 13.28 4.79 -37.10
N GLN A 271 13.99 5.89 -37.38
CA GLN A 271 14.00 7.09 -36.54
C GLN A 271 12.66 7.81 -36.55
N ILE A 272 12.01 7.88 -37.73
CA ILE A 272 10.67 8.47 -37.89
C ILE A 272 9.63 7.61 -37.16
N THR A 273 9.71 6.30 -37.30
CA THR A 273 8.79 5.38 -36.61
C THR A 273 8.92 5.50 -35.09
N GLN A 274 10.15 5.67 -34.58
CA GLN A 274 10.41 5.84 -33.16
C GLN A 274 9.91 7.20 -32.65
N SER A 275 10.15 8.30 -33.36
CA SER A 275 9.67 9.62 -32.95
C SER A 275 8.14 9.70 -32.92
N ILE A 276 7.46 9.10 -33.89
CA ILE A 276 5.98 9.02 -33.91
C ILE A 276 5.48 8.18 -32.75
N ARG A 277 6.14 7.07 -32.44
CA ARG A 277 5.77 6.21 -31.30
C ARG A 277 5.93 6.95 -29.97
N ASP A 278 7.00 7.70 -29.81
CA ASP A 278 7.25 8.50 -28.61
C ASP A 278 6.20 9.61 -28.48
N LEU A 279 5.86 10.27 -29.59
CA LEU A 279 4.82 11.29 -29.65
C LEU A 279 3.44 10.71 -29.32
N PHE A 280 3.11 9.55 -29.90
CA PHE A 280 1.89 8.79 -29.59
C PHE A 280 1.77 8.51 -28.09
N SER A 281 2.84 8.01 -27.48
CA SER A 281 2.89 7.70 -26.04
C SER A 281 2.61 8.94 -25.18
N ARG A 282 3.17 10.11 -25.56
CA ARG A 282 2.95 11.38 -24.86
C ARG A 282 1.52 11.90 -25.01
N PHE A 283 0.92 11.80 -26.20
CA PHE A 283 -0.49 12.14 -26.42
C PHE A 283 -1.43 11.20 -25.65
N ALA A 284 -1.18 9.90 -25.69
CA ALA A 284 -1.97 8.91 -24.94
C ALA A 284 -1.91 9.18 -23.43
N ARG A 285 -0.73 9.53 -22.90
CA ARG A 285 -0.57 9.97 -21.50
C ARG A 285 -1.43 11.19 -21.22
N LEU A 286 -1.36 12.22 -22.05
CA LEU A 286 -2.08 13.47 -21.84
C LEU A 286 -3.60 13.26 -21.86
N VAL A 287 -4.11 12.47 -22.81
CA VAL A 287 -5.52 12.06 -22.86
C VAL A 287 -5.92 11.29 -21.60
N ALA A 288 -5.11 10.33 -21.16
CA ALA A 288 -5.38 9.58 -19.93
C ALA A 288 -5.44 10.50 -18.70
N CYS A 289 -4.52 11.47 -18.61
CA CYS A 289 -4.51 12.45 -17.52
C CYS A 289 -5.74 13.36 -17.58
N TYR A 290 -6.14 13.80 -18.78
CA TYR A 290 -7.28 14.69 -18.96
C TYR A 290 -8.61 14.00 -18.65
N LEU A 291 -8.81 12.76 -19.14
CA LEU A 291 -9.98 11.94 -18.80
C LEU A 291 -10.11 11.75 -17.29
N ILE A 292 -9.01 11.46 -16.59
CA ILE A 292 -9.03 11.28 -15.14
C ILE A 292 -9.24 12.61 -14.41
N TYR A 293 -8.66 13.71 -14.89
CA TYR A 293 -8.80 15.04 -14.30
C TYR A 293 -10.24 15.56 -14.37
N ARG A 294 -10.87 15.43 -15.54
CA ARG A 294 -12.21 15.97 -15.82
C ARG A 294 -13.32 15.20 -15.10
N ASN A 295 -13.12 13.89 -14.91
CA ASN A 295 -14.16 13.02 -14.36
C ASN A 295 -13.98 12.75 -12.87
N GLY A 296 -14.88 13.31 -12.06
CA GLY A 296 -14.89 13.10 -10.61
C GLY A 296 -15.40 11.72 -10.17
N SER A 297 -16.15 11.03 -11.03
CA SER A 297 -16.67 9.67 -10.78
C SER A 297 -16.22 8.69 -11.86
N ARG A 298 -16.22 7.39 -11.52
CA ARG A 298 -15.89 6.34 -12.49
C ARG A 298 -16.96 6.12 -13.55
N ALA A 299 -18.22 6.39 -13.22
CA ALA A 299 -19.31 6.32 -14.18
C ALA A 299 -19.16 7.40 -15.25
N ASP A 300 -18.82 8.63 -14.83
CA ASP A 300 -18.56 9.74 -15.74
C ASP A 300 -17.31 9.46 -16.58
N LEU A 301 -16.23 8.97 -15.93
CA LEU A 301 -15.02 8.55 -16.63
C LEU A 301 -15.32 7.50 -17.68
N ARG A 302 -16.12 6.48 -17.36
CA ARG A 302 -16.51 5.43 -18.32
C ARG A 302 -17.31 6.03 -19.47
N ASN A 303 -18.27 6.91 -19.17
CA ASN A 303 -19.11 7.52 -20.19
C ASN A 303 -18.28 8.38 -21.14
N GLU A 304 -17.41 9.23 -20.61
CA GLU A 304 -16.50 10.06 -21.41
C GLU A 304 -15.45 9.24 -22.15
N ALA A 305 -14.87 8.22 -21.52
CA ALA A 305 -13.93 7.31 -22.16
C ALA A 305 -14.60 6.50 -23.28
N GLY A 306 -15.85 6.08 -23.08
CA GLY A 306 -16.68 5.45 -24.10
C GLY A 306 -16.96 6.38 -25.28
N LYS A 307 -17.29 7.65 -25.02
CA LYS A 307 -17.42 8.69 -26.07
C LYS A 307 -16.10 8.93 -26.80
N PHE A 308 -14.97 8.84 -26.10
CA PHE A 308 -13.64 8.93 -26.70
C PHE A 308 -13.27 7.68 -27.52
N GLY A 309 -13.93 6.54 -27.30
CA GLY A 309 -13.70 5.32 -28.08
C GLY A 309 -12.85 4.26 -27.39
N ILE A 310 -12.75 4.28 -26.06
CA ILE A 310 -12.09 3.24 -25.26
C ILE A 310 -13.06 2.66 -24.24
N GLU A 311 -12.94 1.36 -23.98
CA GLU A 311 -13.72 0.68 -22.93
C GLU A 311 -12.88 0.60 -21.65
N VAL A 312 -13.24 1.41 -20.64
CA VAL A 312 -12.68 1.29 -19.30
C VAL A 312 -13.46 0.19 -18.55
N ASP A 313 -12.77 -0.90 -18.22
CA ASP A 313 -13.35 -2.12 -17.66
C ASP A 313 -14.21 -1.84 -16.42
N ALA A 314 -15.27 -2.65 -16.22
CA ALA A 314 -16.02 -2.65 -14.97
C ALA A 314 -15.25 -3.52 -13.99
N PRO A 315 -15.14 -3.15 -12.70
CA PRO A 315 -14.81 -4.14 -11.70
C PRO A 315 -15.91 -5.21 -11.76
N ILE A 316 -15.54 -6.41 -12.20
CA ILE A 316 -16.40 -7.58 -12.05
C ILE A 316 -16.26 -7.95 -10.58
N TYR A 317 -17.22 -7.53 -9.77
CA TYR A 317 -17.27 -7.88 -8.35
C TYR A 317 -17.51 -9.38 -8.22
N ASP A 318 -16.42 -10.14 -8.17
CA ASP A 318 -16.47 -11.53 -7.76
C ASP A 318 -16.85 -11.59 -6.27
N ASN A 319 -17.70 -12.55 -5.88
CA ASN A 319 -18.28 -12.58 -4.54
C ASN A 319 -17.16 -12.70 -3.47
N PRO A 320 -16.91 -11.67 -2.63
CA PRO A 320 -15.80 -11.67 -1.67
C PRO A 320 -15.95 -12.78 -0.62
N MET A 321 -17.16 -13.29 -0.41
CA MET A 321 -17.40 -14.43 0.48
C MET A 321 -16.82 -15.73 -0.07
N ARG A 322 -16.58 -15.90 -1.38
CA ARG A 322 -16.16 -17.19 -1.98
C ARG A 322 -15.00 -17.87 -1.24
N TYR A 323 -14.08 -17.08 -0.67
CA TYR A 323 -12.87 -17.57 0.01
C TYR A 323 -12.98 -17.65 1.54
N TRP A 324 -14.14 -17.37 2.13
CA TRP A 324 -14.29 -17.32 3.61
C TRP A 324 -13.88 -18.64 4.28
N ILE A 325 -14.28 -19.78 3.71
CA ILE A 325 -13.93 -21.12 4.23
C ILE A 325 -12.43 -21.34 4.23
N VAL A 326 -11.72 -20.91 3.17
CA VAL A 326 -10.27 -21.08 3.05
C VAL A 326 -9.57 -20.34 4.20
N TYR A 327 -9.98 -19.11 4.50
CA TYR A 327 -9.39 -18.34 5.60
C TYR A 327 -9.65 -18.99 6.96
N ILE A 328 -10.85 -19.55 7.20
CA ILE A 328 -11.16 -20.23 8.46
C ILE A 328 -10.34 -21.52 8.61
N VAL A 329 -10.23 -22.33 7.56
CA VAL A 329 -9.42 -23.57 7.59
C VAL A 329 -7.95 -23.25 7.83
N VAL A 330 -7.42 -22.23 7.14
CA VAL A 330 -6.03 -21.79 7.31
C VAL A 330 -5.79 -21.22 8.71
N LEU A 331 -6.73 -20.44 9.25
CA LEU A 331 -6.65 -19.94 10.63
C LEU A 331 -6.53 -21.09 11.64
N ILE A 332 -7.39 -22.11 11.53
CA ILE A 332 -7.35 -23.28 12.41
C ILE A 332 -6.00 -24.00 12.30
N GLY A 333 -5.55 -24.28 11.06
CA GLY A 333 -4.27 -24.93 10.80
C GLY A 333 -3.08 -24.13 11.34
N SER A 334 -3.06 -22.83 11.11
CA SER A 334 -2.02 -21.91 11.59
C SER A 334 -1.93 -21.85 13.10
N VAL A 335 -3.06 -21.86 13.81
CA VAL A 335 -3.06 -21.87 15.28
C VAL A 335 -2.52 -23.20 15.80
N TYR A 336 -2.97 -24.32 15.22
CA TYR A 336 -2.54 -25.64 15.65
C TYR A 336 -1.02 -25.83 15.45
N ILE A 337 -0.51 -25.48 14.26
CA ILE A 337 0.93 -25.50 13.96
C ILE A 337 1.67 -24.53 14.86
N GLY A 338 1.17 -23.30 15.01
CA GLY A 338 1.80 -22.26 15.82
C GLY A 338 1.98 -22.66 17.28
N VAL A 339 0.94 -23.20 17.91
CA VAL A 339 1.00 -23.63 19.32
C VAL A 339 1.99 -24.78 19.49
N ILE A 340 1.91 -25.82 18.65
CA ILE A 340 2.73 -27.02 18.78
C ILE A 340 4.20 -26.73 18.46
N VAL A 341 4.47 -26.13 17.30
CA VAL A 341 5.84 -25.86 16.87
C VAL A 341 6.52 -24.90 17.82
N SER A 342 5.83 -23.87 18.31
CA SER A 342 6.41 -22.92 19.25
C SER A 342 6.67 -23.56 20.62
N ALA A 343 5.77 -24.42 21.10
CA ALA A 343 5.97 -25.11 22.37
C ALA A 343 7.16 -26.07 22.30
N VAL A 344 7.26 -26.86 21.23
CA VAL A 344 8.39 -27.78 20.99
C VAL A 344 9.69 -27.00 20.81
N ALA A 345 9.70 -25.93 20.01
CA ALA A 345 10.88 -25.11 19.79
C ALA A 345 11.39 -24.48 21.09
N TYR A 346 10.50 -23.98 21.95
CA TYR A 346 10.88 -23.46 23.25
C TYR A 346 11.53 -24.54 24.13
N ASP A 347 10.95 -25.73 24.19
CA ASP A 347 11.49 -26.84 25.01
C ASP A 347 12.87 -27.30 24.50
N VAL A 348 13.07 -27.34 23.18
CA VAL A 348 14.37 -27.64 22.56
C VAL A 348 15.40 -26.56 22.88
N LEU A 349 15.05 -25.28 22.74
CA LEU A 349 15.94 -24.15 23.02
C LEU A 349 16.35 -24.07 24.50
N GLN A 350 15.49 -24.54 25.41
CA GLN A 350 15.78 -24.61 26.85
C GLN A 350 16.49 -25.93 27.25
N GLY A 351 16.89 -26.76 26.28
CA GLY A 351 17.61 -28.01 26.54
C GLY A 351 16.75 -29.13 27.14
N LYS A 352 15.41 -29.00 27.12
CA LYS A 352 14.47 -30.00 27.66
C LYS A 352 14.18 -31.15 26.68
N GLY A 353 14.75 -31.11 25.47
CA GLY A 353 14.57 -32.12 24.43
C GLY A 353 13.25 -32.00 23.65
N LEU A 354 12.95 -32.99 22.81
CA LEU A 354 11.80 -32.99 21.91
C LEU A 354 10.53 -33.49 22.63
N VAL A 355 9.79 -32.59 23.29
CA VAL A 355 8.53 -32.92 23.97
C VAL A 355 7.34 -32.72 23.02
N LEU A 356 6.96 -33.77 22.30
CA LEU A 356 5.86 -33.75 21.32
C LEU A 356 4.46 -33.83 21.95
N ALA A 357 4.35 -34.31 23.19
CA ALA A 357 3.08 -34.44 23.89
C ALA A 357 2.61 -33.06 24.40
N GLN A 358 1.86 -32.34 23.57
CA GLN A 358 1.12 -31.14 23.97
C GLN A 358 -0.34 -31.53 24.26
N ASP A 359 -0.96 -30.88 25.26
CA ASP A 359 -2.37 -31.12 25.62
C ASP A 359 -3.31 -30.71 24.45
N PRO A 360 -4.02 -31.66 23.81
CA PRO A 360 -4.87 -31.38 22.67
C PRO A 360 -6.04 -30.46 23.02
N ASN A 361 -6.56 -30.52 24.26
CA ASN A 361 -7.66 -29.68 24.71
C ASN A 361 -7.24 -28.21 24.76
N ARG A 362 -5.96 -27.94 25.07
CA ARG A 362 -5.45 -26.57 25.07
C ARG A 362 -5.28 -26.03 23.66
N SER A 363 -4.75 -26.81 22.72
CA SER A 363 -4.67 -26.39 21.32
C SER A 363 -6.05 -26.03 20.78
N LEU A 364 -7.08 -26.79 21.17
CA LEU A 364 -8.48 -26.50 20.85
C LEU A 364 -8.99 -25.18 21.46
N ALA A 365 -8.63 -24.88 22.70
CA ALA A 365 -8.97 -23.58 23.32
C ALA A 365 -8.32 -22.39 22.58
N TRP A 366 -7.05 -22.52 22.17
CA TRP A 366 -6.38 -21.51 21.36
C TRP A 366 -7.04 -21.31 20.00
N VAL A 367 -7.49 -22.40 19.36
CA VAL A 367 -8.27 -22.36 18.12
C VAL A 367 -9.59 -21.61 18.34
N MET A 368 -10.33 -21.92 19.41
CA MET A 368 -11.58 -21.24 19.74
C MET A 368 -11.37 -19.73 19.92
N TYR A 369 -10.42 -19.32 20.76
CA TYR A 369 -10.14 -17.89 20.97
C TYR A 369 -9.70 -17.18 19.68
N SER A 370 -8.93 -17.86 18.83
CA SER A 370 -8.49 -17.31 17.55
C SER A 370 -9.63 -17.21 16.53
N LEU A 371 -10.54 -18.19 16.48
CA LEU A 371 -11.75 -18.13 15.67
C LEU A 371 -12.67 -16.98 16.10
N CYS A 372 -12.87 -16.82 17.40
CA CYS A 372 -13.68 -15.74 17.94
C CYS A 372 -13.04 -14.36 17.73
N ASN A 373 -11.72 -14.25 17.66
CA ASN A 373 -11.02 -13.00 17.40
C ASN A 373 -10.84 -12.72 15.89
N TYR A 374 -10.02 -13.53 15.21
CA TYR A 374 -9.70 -13.36 13.79
C TYR A 374 -10.83 -13.84 12.88
N GLY A 375 -11.40 -15.01 13.15
CA GLY A 375 -12.44 -15.60 12.30
C GLY A 375 -13.70 -14.72 12.22
N LEU A 376 -14.20 -14.26 13.37
CA LEU A 376 -15.34 -13.35 13.42
C LEU A 376 -15.06 -12.03 12.68
N ALA A 377 -13.90 -11.41 12.91
CA ALA A 377 -13.52 -10.18 12.23
C ALA A 377 -13.47 -10.37 10.71
N ILE A 378 -12.89 -11.47 10.22
CA ILE A 378 -12.84 -11.81 8.78
C ILE A 378 -14.25 -11.96 8.23
N VAL A 379 -15.12 -12.77 8.86
CA VAL A 379 -16.48 -13.01 8.37
C VAL A 379 -17.31 -11.73 8.34
N VAL A 380 -17.28 -10.93 9.41
CA VAL A 380 -18.05 -9.68 9.49
C VAL A 380 -17.57 -8.68 8.45
N VAL A 381 -16.26 -8.53 8.25
CA VAL A 381 -15.71 -7.66 7.19
C VAL A 381 -16.18 -8.14 5.82
N LEU A 382 -16.04 -9.43 5.49
CA LEU A 382 -16.46 -9.94 4.18
C LEU A 382 -17.97 -9.78 3.95
N LEU A 383 -18.80 -10.01 4.97
CA LEU A 383 -20.25 -9.79 4.91
C LEU A 383 -20.61 -8.32 4.71
N LEU A 384 -19.97 -7.40 5.44
CA LEU A 384 -20.18 -5.97 5.26
C LEU A 384 -19.78 -5.53 3.86
N ARG A 385 -18.67 -6.06 3.33
CA ARG A 385 -18.23 -5.76 1.97
C ARG A 385 -19.21 -6.28 0.92
N PHE A 386 -19.75 -7.49 1.13
CA PHE A 386 -20.82 -8.02 0.29
C PHE A 386 -22.09 -7.15 0.36
N ALA A 387 -22.54 -6.77 1.55
CA ALA A 387 -23.72 -5.93 1.75
C ALA A 387 -23.55 -4.52 1.18
N VAL A 388 -22.38 -3.89 1.35
CA VAL A 388 -22.08 -2.58 0.74
C VAL A 388 -22.05 -2.72 -0.78
N SER A 389 -21.45 -3.78 -1.34
CA SER A 389 -21.47 -3.98 -2.79
C SER A 389 -22.88 -4.19 -3.37
N SER A 390 -23.81 -4.76 -2.59
CA SER A 390 -25.20 -4.96 -3.04
C SER A 390 -26.12 -3.77 -2.80
N LEU A 391 -25.84 -2.94 -1.79
CA LEU A 391 -26.69 -1.81 -1.40
C LEU A 391 -26.27 -0.47 -2.03
N THR A 392 -24.99 -0.28 -2.33
CA THR A 392 -24.46 1.08 -2.61
C THR A 392 -24.41 1.46 -4.09
N GLY A 393 -24.81 0.58 -5.02
CA GLY A 393 -24.78 0.89 -6.45
C GLY A 393 -23.44 1.52 -6.91
N ASP A 394 -23.52 2.46 -7.86
CA ASP A 394 -22.36 3.03 -8.58
C ASP A 394 -21.46 3.99 -7.77
N SER A 395 -21.82 4.35 -6.53
CA SER A 395 -21.00 5.23 -5.68
C SER A 395 -19.99 4.43 -4.85
N ILE A 396 -18.90 4.01 -5.49
CA ILE A 396 -17.87 3.18 -4.84
C ILE A 396 -16.96 4.08 -3.98
N PRO A 397 -16.92 3.89 -2.64
CA PRO A 397 -15.94 4.59 -1.80
C PRO A 397 -14.51 4.22 -2.20
N SER A 398 -13.58 5.15 -2.07
CA SER A 398 -12.17 4.88 -2.41
C SER A 398 -11.65 3.62 -1.70
N HIS A 399 -10.75 2.85 -2.33
CA HIS A 399 -10.19 1.65 -1.70
C HIS A 399 -9.55 1.98 -0.34
N LEU A 400 -8.93 3.16 -0.21
CA LEU A 400 -8.40 3.63 1.06
C LEU A 400 -9.49 3.78 2.14
N THR A 401 -10.63 4.39 1.82
CA THR A 401 -11.77 4.46 2.74
C THR A 401 -12.26 3.07 3.14
N THR A 402 -12.32 2.14 2.17
CA THR A 402 -12.73 0.75 2.41
C THR A 402 -11.76 0.01 3.33
N TYR A 403 -10.44 0.21 3.18
CA TYR A 403 -9.43 -0.40 4.05
C TYR A 403 -9.41 0.23 5.44
N CYS A 404 -9.58 1.55 5.55
CA CYS A 404 -9.72 2.22 6.85
C CYS A 404 -10.97 1.73 7.61
N TRP A 405 -12.10 1.57 6.92
CA TRP A 405 -13.31 1.02 7.52
C TRP A 405 -13.11 -0.44 7.94
N THR A 406 -12.52 -1.25 7.07
CA THR A 406 -12.16 -2.65 7.38
C THR A 406 -11.31 -2.73 8.64
N PHE A 407 -10.29 -1.89 8.76
CA PHE A 407 -9.43 -1.81 9.93
C PHE A 407 -10.23 -1.49 11.20
N LEU A 408 -11.03 -0.41 11.17
CA LEU A 408 -11.82 0.02 12.32
C LEU A 408 -12.82 -1.04 12.79
N VAL A 409 -13.55 -1.65 11.86
CA VAL A 409 -14.49 -2.73 12.16
C VAL A 409 -13.77 -3.91 12.80
N ALA A 410 -12.65 -4.35 12.24
CA ALA A 410 -11.93 -5.51 12.76
C ALA A 410 -11.27 -5.25 14.13
N VAL A 411 -10.79 -4.03 14.41
CA VAL A 411 -10.30 -3.63 15.74
C VAL A 411 -11.40 -3.73 16.81
N VAL A 412 -12.66 -3.50 16.44
CA VAL A 412 -13.79 -3.53 17.37
C VAL A 412 -14.38 -4.93 17.50
N VAL A 413 -14.63 -5.59 16.37
CA VAL A 413 -15.34 -6.87 16.27
C VAL A 413 -14.49 -8.03 16.78
N GLY A 414 -13.19 -8.06 16.47
CA GLY A 414 -12.30 -9.13 16.94
C GLY A 414 -12.28 -9.25 18.47
N PRO A 415 -11.93 -8.16 19.19
CA PRO A 415 -12.00 -8.14 20.65
C PRO A 415 -13.38 -8.43 21.22
N CYS A 416 -14.46 -8.06 20.51
CA CYS A 416 -15.82 -8.38 20.95
C CYS A 416 -16.05 -9.89 20.95
N GLY A 417 -15.71 -10.57 19.86
CA GLY A 417 -15.79 -12.03 19.79
C GLY A 417 -14.87 -12.72 20.80
N LEU A 418 -13.64 -12.21 21.00
CA LEU A 418 -12.75 -12.71 22.03
C LEU A 418 -13.33 -12.53 23.44
N THR A 419 -13.99 -11.41 23.71
CA THR A 419 -14.66 -11.13 25.00
C THR A 419 -15.77 -12.13 25.26
N VAL A 420 -16.61 -12.41 24.26
CA VAL A 420 -17.65 -13.45 24.37
C VAL A 420 -17.02 -14.80 24.68
N ALA A 421 -15.97 -15.19 23.95
CA ALA A 421 -15.30 -16.47 24.18
C ALA A 421 -14.73 -16.59 25.61
N VAL A 422 -14.05 -15.53 26.09
CA VAL A 422 -13.45 -15.53 27.43
C VAL A 422 -14.51 -15.44 28.54
N HIS A 423 -15.61 -14.72 28.32
CA HIS A 423 -16.68 -14.58 29.32
C HIS A 423 -17.45 -15.89 29.54
N TYR A 424 -17.71 -16.65 28.47
CA TYR A 424 -18.48 -17.90 28.56
C TYR A 424 -17.62 -19.16 28.73
N PHE A 425 -16.41 -19.18 28.16
CA PHE A 425 -15.56 -20.38 28.10
C PHE A 425 -14.16 -20.18 28.70
N GLY A 426 -13.87 -18.98 29.21
CA GLY A 426 -12.59 -18.67 29.86
C GLY A 426 -12.41 -19.35 31.21
N GLN A 427 -11.23 -19.16 31.81
CA GLN A 427 -10.89 -19.71 33.11
C GLN A 427 -10.37 -18.61 34.05
N GLY A 428 -10.64 -18.77 35.34
CA GLY A 428 -10.15 -17.90 36.40
C GLY A 428 -10.79 -16.50 36.39
N ASP A 429 -10.03 -15.50 36.86
CA ASP A 429 -10.51 -14.14 37.10
C ASP A 429 -11.07 -13.44 35.86
N LEU A 430 -10.61 -13.82 34.66
CA LEU A 430 -11.07 -13.21 33.40
C LEU A 430 -12.53 -13.54 33.09
N GLN A 431 -13.00 -14.72 33.47
CA GLN A 431 -14.38 -15.15 33.25
C GLN A 431 -15.34 -14.36 34.17
N GLN A 432 -14.90 -14.09 35.39
CA GLN A 432 -15.69 -13.40 36.42
C GLN A 432 -15.75 -11.88 36.25
N MET A 433 -14.94 -11.32 35.33
CA MET A 433 -14.96 -9.89 35.06
C MET A 433 -16.28 -9.46 34.39
N PRO A 434 -16.82 -8.27 34.76
CA PRO A 434 -17.93 -7.67 34.03
C PRO A 434 -17.61 -7.53 32.54
N PHE A 435 -18.58 -7.82 31.68
CA PHE A 435 -18.39 -7.91 30.22
C PHE A 435 -17.72 -6.67 29.61
N VAL A 436 -18.16 -5.46 30.02
CA VAL A 436 -17.61 -4.19 29.50
C VAL A 436 -16.14 -4.02 29.88
N SER A 437 -15.79 -4.29 31.13
CA SER A 437 -14.40 -4.22 31.61
C SER A 437 -13.52 -5.26 30.92
N LEU A 438 -14.06 -6.47 30.69
CA LEU A 438 -13.39 -7.51 29.93
C LEU A 438 -13.15 -7.07 28.48
N TYR A 439 -14.14 -6.44 27.84
CA TYR A 439 -14.01 -5.90 26.48
C TYR A 439 -12.89 -4.87 26.36
N TYR A 440 -12.85 -3.87 27.25
CA TYR A 440 -11.76 -2.89 27.29
C TYR A 440 -10.39 -3.56 27.44
N ARG A 441 -10.30 -4.61 28.25
CA ARG A 441 -9.07 -5.39 28.40
C ARG A 441 -8.70 -6.20 27.16
N MET A 442 -9.68 -6.63 26.37
CA MET A 442 -9.48 -7.38 25.13
C MET A 442 -9.15 -6.49 23.92
N LEU A 443 -9.46 -5.18 23.95
CA LEU A 443 -9.16 -4.24 22.85
C LEU A 443 -7.70 -4.27 22.39
N ARG A 444 -6.75 -4.50 23.31
CA ARG A 444 -5.32 -4.64 22.99
C ARG A 444 -5.00 -5.76 22.00
N TRP A 445 -5.91 -6.75 21.85
CA TRP A 445 -5.79 -7.85 20.89
C TRP A 445 -6.48 -7.57 19.55
N GLY A 446 -7.04 -6.38 19.36
CA GLY A 446 -7.76 -5.99 18.13
C GLY A 446 -6.85 -5.60 16.97
N LEU A 447 -5.59 -5.25 17.22
CA LEU A 447 -4.66 -4.83 16.17
C LEU A 447 -4.33 -5.99 15.20
N GLY A 448 -4.14 -7.20 15.72
CA GLY A 448 -3.87 -8.40 14.91
C GLY A 448 -4.94 -8.71 13.87
N PRO A 449 -6.22 -8.94 14.26
CA PRO A 449 -7.29 -9.19 13.31
C PRO A 449 -7.49 -8.00 12.35
N ALA A 450 -7.26 -6.77 12.78
CA ALA A 450 -7.36 -5.60 11.91
C ALA A 450 -6.31 -5.60 10.79
N LEU A 451 -5.05 -5.85 11.11
CA LEU A 451 -3.99 -5.95 10.10
C LEU A 451 -4.26 -7.09 9.11
N VAL A 452 -4.68 -8.25 9.61
CA VAL A 452 -4.99 -9.43 8.80
C VAL A 452 -6.18 -9.18 7.87
N THR A 453 -7.27 -8.61 8.37
CA THR A 453 -8.47 -8.34 7.55
C THR A 453 -8.23 -7.28 6.48
N VAL A 454 -7.41 -6.25 6.75
CA VAL A 454 -6.98 -5.28 5.74
C VAL A 454 -6.13 -5.95 4.68
N TYR A 455 -5.17 -6.79 5.08
CA TYR A 455 -4.32 -7.53 4.15
C TYR A 455 -5.16 -8.45 3.25
N ILE A 456 -6.06 -9.25 3.83
CA ILE A 456 -7.00 -10.10 3.09
C ILE A 456 -7.84 -9.27 2.12
N SER A 457 -8.40 -8.15 2.59
CA SER A 457 -9.25 -7.28 1.77
C SER A 457 -8.49 -6.67 0.60
N TYR A 458 -7.26 -6.23 0.81
CA TYR A 458 -6.40 -5.71 -0.25
C TYR A 458 -6.12 -6.76 -1.34
N TYR A 459 -5.77 -7.98 -0.95
CA TYR A 459 -5.47 -9.05 -1.92
C TYR A 459 -6.71 -9.61 -2.61
N LEU A 460 -7.87 -9.62 -1.95
CA LEU A 460 -9.16 -9.90 -2.59
C LEU A 460 -9.47 -8.85 -3.67
N ASP A 461 -9.23 -7.58 -3.38
CA ASP A 461 -9.50 -6.49 -4.34
C ASP A 461 -8.56 -6.54 -5.54
N ARG A 462 -7.31 -6.98 -5.36
CA ARG A 462 -6.38 -7.23 -6.49
C ARG A 462 -6.88 -8.30 -7.46
N GLN A 463 -7.79 -9.16 -7.03
CA GLN A 463 -8.34 -10.23 -7.86
C GLN A 463 -9.67 -9.83 -8.51
N SER A 464 -10.49 -9.03 -7.81
CA SER A 464 -11.81 -8.60 -8.28
C SER A 464 -11.79 -7.26 -9.04
N CYS A 465 -10.89 -6.34 -8.70
CA CYS A 465 -10.84 -5.00 -9.27
C CYS A 465 -9.75 -4.91 -10.35
N SER A 466 -10.11 -4.38 -11.51
CA SER A 466 -9.19 -4.19 -12.65
C SER A 466 -8.12 -3.14 -12.40
N ASP A 467 -8.35 -2.21 -11.45
CA ASP A 467 -7.49 -1.05 -11.25
C ASP A 467 -6.39 -1.31 -10.23
N LEU A 468 -6.44 -2.43 -9.52
CA LEU A 468 -5.37 -2.89 -8.66
C LEU A 468 -4.49 -3.87 -9.44
N PRO A 469 -3.17 -3.90 -9.16
CA PRO A 469 -2.27 -4.75 -9.91
C PRO A 469 -2.63 -6.20 -9.61
N ASP A 470 -2.77 -7.01 -10.65
CA ASP A 470 -3.04 -8.44 -10.45
C ASP A 470 -1.92 -9.10 -9.64
N ILE A 471 -2.23 -10.21 -8.98
CA ILE A 471 -1.21 -11.02 -8.34
C ILE A 471 -0.51 -11.79 -9.46
N ASP A 472 0.73 -11.42 -9.77
CA ASP A 472 1.56 -12.23 -10.66
C ASP A 472 1.73 -13.62 -10.05
N SER A 473 1.09 -14.61 -10.66
CA SER A 473 1.12 -16.00 -10.22
C SER A 473 2.19 -16.83 -10.93
N SER A 474 3.12 -16.19 -11.66
CA SER A 474 4.21 -16.87 -12.34
C SER A 474 5.16 -17.56 -11.35
N VAL A 475 5.82 -18.62 -11.80
CA VAL A 475 6.78 -19.40 -10.99
C VAL A 475 7.94 -18.53 -10.49
N GLY A 476 8.32 -17.50 -11.26
CA GLY A 476 9.40 -16.57 -10.91
C GLY A 476 9.11 -15.65 -9.72
N THR A 477 7.84 -15.47 -9.32
CA THR A 477 7.46 -14.58 -8.21
C THR A 477 7.18 -15.29 -6.89
N VAL A 478 7.27 -16.62 -6.84
CA VAL A 478 6.97 -17.42 -5.64
C VAL A 478 7.84 -16.99 -4.46
N ALA A 479 9.15 -16.84 -4.67
CA ALA A 479 10.08 -16.43 -3.61
C ALA A 479 9.74 -15.02 -3.06
N TRP A 480 9.40 -14.08 -3.94
CA TRP A 480 8.99 -12.73 -3.55
C TRP A 480 7.69 -12.73 -2.74
N ARG A 481 6.72 -13.56 -3.15
CA ARG A 481 5.43 -13.70 -2.48
C ARG A 481 5.58 -14.32 -1.08
N LEU A 482 6.43 -15.34 -0.94
CA LEU A 482 6.80 -15.89 0.35
C LEU A 482 7.49 -14.86 1.25
N LEU A 483 8.44 -14.09 0.71
CA LEU A 483 9.13 -13.03 1.45
C LEU A 483 8.15 -11.93 1.91
N ASN A 484 7.18 -11.57 1.07
CA ASN A 484 6.14 -10.61 1.43
C ASN A 484 5.24 -11.15 2.56
N CYS A 485 4.79 -12.40 2.48
CA CYS A 485 4.02 -13.04 3.56
C CYS A 485 4.82 -13.09 4.87
N PHE A 486 6.11 -13.42 4.80
CA PHE A 486 7.02 -13.40 5.95
C PHE A 486 7.18 -12.00 6.52
N GLY A 487 7.43 -11.00 5.67
CA GLY A 487 7.57 -9.61 6.06
C GLY A 487 6.30 -9.06 6.73
N PHE A 488 5.13 -9.40 6.20
CA PHE A 488 3.85 -9.06 6.82
C PHE A 488 3.67 -9.70 8.21
N ALA A 489 3.99 -11.00 8.33
CA ALA A 489 3.89 -11.71 9.60
C ALA A 489 4.87 -11.16 10.64
N ALA A 490 6.11 -10.88 10.25
CA ALA A 490 7.13 -10.28 11.11
C ALA A 490 6.72 -8.87 11.56
N THR A 491 6.20 -8.05 10.64
CA THR A 491 5.70 -6.70 10.97
C THR A 491 4.50 -6.77 11.92
N SER A 492 3.56 -7.68 11.67
CA SER A 492 2.39 -7.88 12.54
C SER A 492 2.79 -8.33 13.94
N LEU A 493 3.76 -9.25 14.04
CA LEU A 493 4.31 -9.70 15.32
C LEU A 493 4.97 -8.54 16.07
N PHE A 494 5.80 -7.76 15.38
CA PHE A 494 6.49 -6.61 15.96
C PHE A 494 5.52 -5.56 16.50
N LEU A 495 4.45 -5.25 15.76
CA LEU A 495 3.40 -4.33 16.21
C LEU A 495 2.60 -4.87 17.42
N LEU A 496 2.53 -6.19 17.57
CA LEU A 496 1.86 -6.86 18.69
C LEU A 496 2.82 -7.20 19.84
N LEU A 497 4.09 -6.82 19.75
CA LEU A 497 5.08 -7.15 20.78
C LEU A 497 4.71 -6.60 22.17
N PRO A 498 4.27 -5.34 22.34
CA PRO A 498 3.89 -4.83 23.66
C PRO A 498 2.78 -5.64 24.36
N PRO A 499 1.62 -5.95 23.72
CA PRO A 499 0.61 -6.78 24.38
C PRO A 499 1.08 -8.23 24.59
N LEU A 500 1.91 -8.79 23.72
CA LEU A 500 2.48 -10.13 23.90
C LEU A 500 3.42 -10.20 25.11
N LEU A 501 4.30 -9.21 25.30
CA LEU A 501 5.20 -9.12 26.45
C LEU A 501 4.45 -8.87 27.77
N SER A 502 3.25 -8.27 27.71
CA SER A 502 2.40 -8.06 28.88
C SER A 502 1.74 -9.34 29.42
N LEU A 503 1.84 -10.48 28.71
CA LEU A 503 1.24 -11.73 29.16
C LEU A 503 1.92 -12.24 30.44
N THR A 504 1.11 -12.69 31.40
CA THR A 504 1.56 -13.29 32.66
C THR A 504 0.81 -14.58 32.88
N ALA A 505 1.54 -15.66 33.19
CA ALA A 505 0.91 -16.93 33.53
C ALA A 505 0.32 -16.86 34.95
N PRO A 506 -0.96 -17.25 35.17
CA PRO A 506 -1.53 -17.33 36.51
C PRO A 506 -0.86 -18.43 37.34
N ALA A 507 -0.97 -18.34 38.68
CA ALA A 507 -0.40 -19.33 39.58
C ALA A 507 -1.00 -20.72 39.31
N GLY A 508 -0.15 -21.74 39.14
CA GLY A 508 -0.57 -23.10 38.77
C GLY A 508 -0.82 -23.31 37.27
N ALA A 509 -0.56 -22.31 36.42
CA ALA A 509 -0.56 -22.52 34.97
C ALA A 509 0.54 -23.52 34.58
N THR A 510 0.21 -24.44 33.69
CA THR A 510 1.16 -25.47 33.21
C THR A 510 2.34 -24.89 32.41
N TRP A 511 2.18 -23.68 31.87
CA TRP A 511 3.24 -22.98 31.15
C TRP A 511 3.67 -21.79 31.97
N GLU A 512 4.97 -21.72 32.23
CA GLU A 512 5.60 -20.53 32.77
C GLU A 512 5.40 -19.33 31.84
N THR A 513 5.44 -18.12 32.41
CA THR A 513 5.21 -16.88 31.69
C THR A 513 6.10 -16.73 30.44
N SER A 514 7.37 -17.12 30.53
CA SER A 514 8.32 -17.10 29.41
C SER A 514 7.90 -18.01 28.26
N LYS A 515 7.53 -19.26 28.57
CA LYS A 515 7.02 -20.23 27.60
C LYS A 515 5.70 -19.76 26.97
N LEU A 516 4.78 -19.22 27.77
CA LEU A 516 3.51 -18.67 27.29
C LEU A 516 3.71 -17.52 26.30
N ARG A 517 4.61 -16.58 26.60
CA ARG A 517 4.95 -15.46 25.71
C ARG A 517 5.54 -15.93 24.39
N PHE A 518 6.45 -16.91 24.45
CA PHE A 518 7.06 -17.48 23.24
C PHE A 518 6.02 -18.18 22.36
N ILE A 519 5.15 -18.99 22.96
CA ILE A 519 4.05 -19.67 22.25
C ILE A 519 3.07 -18.65 21.65
N ALA A 520 2.71 -17.61 22.40
CA ALA A 520 1.80 -16.56 21.92
C ALA A 520 2.40 -15.80 20.72
N ALA A 521 3.69 -15.45 20.80
CA ALA A 521 4.41 -14.78 19.71
C ALA A 521 4.48 -15.67 18.46
N GLY A 522 4.93 -16.92 18.60
CA GLY A 522 5.03 -17.84 17.47
C GLY A 522 3.67 -18.19 16.86
N THR A 523 2.62 -18.33 17.68
CA THR A 523 1.25 -18.55 17.18
C THR A 523 0.73 -17.34 16.40
N THR A 524 0.96 -16.13 16.91
CA THR A 524 0.57 -14.88 16.23
C THR A 524 1.28 -14.76 14.88
N PHE A 525 2.57 -15.09 14.83
CA PHE A 525 3.33 -15.16 13.58
C PHE A 525 2.73 -16.18 12.60
N CYS A 526 2.46 -17.41 13.03
CA CYS A 526 1.88 -18.45 12.19
C CYS A 526 0.48 -18.10 11.66
N VAL A 527 -0.35 -17.42 12.47
CA VAL A 527 -1.67 -16.92 12.04
C VAL A 527 -1.51 -15.85 10.96
N ALA A 528 -0.70 -14.82 11.21
CA ALA A 528 -0.47 -13.77 10.22
C ALA A 528 0.16 -14.31 8.93
N PHE A 529 1.15 -15.20 9.06
CA PHE A 529 1.84 -15.82 7.93
C PHE A 529 0.91 -16.72 7.12
N GLY A 530 0.17 -17.63 7.76
CA GLY A 530 -0.74 -18.55 7.07
C GLY A 530 -1.87 -17.81 6.36
N LEU A 531 -2.50 -16.83 7.01
CA LEU A 531 -3.55 -16.03 6.37
C LEU A 531 -3.00 -15.16 5.23
N ALA A 532 -1.76 -14.66 5.35
CA ALA A 532 -1.09 -13.99 4.25
C ALA A 532 -0.81 -14.93 3.07
N LEU A 533 -0.38 -16.18 3.35
CA LEU A 533 -0.22 -17.21 2.32
C LEU A 533 -1.55 -17.52 1.63
N ALA A 534 -2.64 -17.65 2.39
CA ALA A 534 -3.97 -17.88 1.81
C ALA A 534 -4.37 -16.72 0.88
N ALA A 535 -4.22 -15.48 1.34
CA ALA A 535 -4.54 -14.30 0.53
C ALA A 535 -3.66 -14.16 -0.72
N GLN A 536 -2.38 -14.54 -0.64
CA GLN A 536 -1.53 -14.48 -1.81
C GLN A 536 -1.71 -15.65 -2.77
N PHE A 537 -1.84 -16.89 -2.29
CA PHE A 537 -1.73 -18.11 -3.10
C PHE A 537 -3.06 -18.81 -3.39
N ALA A 538 -4.06 -18.69 -2.51
CA ALA A 538 -5.34 -19.38 -2.71
C ALA A 538 -6.29 -18.58 -3.62
N LEU A 539 -6.11 -17.27 -3.71
CA LEU A 539 -6.91 -16.43 -4.58
C LEU A 539 -6.43 -16.60 -6.03
N LYS A 540 -7.37 -16.96 -6.92
CA LYS A 540 -7.13 -17.10 -8.35
C LYS A 540 -8.19 -16.33 -9.12
N LYS A 541 -7.76 -15.44 -9.99
CA LYS A 541 -8.61 -14.72 -10.92
C LYS A 541 -9.17 -15.68 -11.95
N GLU A 542 -10.49 -15.75 -12.07
CA GLU A 542 -11.10 -16.53 -13.14
C GLU A 542 -10.84 -15.88 -14.51
N PRO A 543 -10.56 -16.66 -15.56
CA PRO A 543 -10.43 -16.13 -16.91
C PRO A 543 -11.69 -15.39 -17.35
N ARG A 544 -11.53 -14.19 -17.92
CA ARG A 544 -12.61 -13.28 -18.34
C ARG A 544 -13.69 -13.95 -19.22
N ALA A 545 -13.29 -14.88 -20.08
CA ALA A 545 -14.21 -15.64 -20.93
C ALA A 545 -15.22 -16.46 -20.11
N THR A 546 -14.76 -17.10 -19.03
CA THR A 546 -15.57 -17.95 -18.16
C THR A 546 -16.48 -17.14 -17.24
N ALA A 547 -16.03 -15.96 -16.80
CA ALA A 547 -16.84 -15.03 -16.00
C ALA A 547 -18.00 -14.41 -16.81
N LEU A 548 -17.74 -14.02 -18.06
CA LEU A 548 -18.76 -13.49 -18.98
C LEU A 548 -19.80 -14.55 -19.39
N GLU A 549 -19.42 -15.81 -19.50
CA GLU A 549 -20.36 -16.91 -19.77
C GLU A 549 -21.33 -17.16 -18.60
N ARG A 550 -20.88 -17.04 -17.34
CA ARG A 550 -21.78 -17.15 -16.18
C ARG A 550 -22.65 -15.93 -15.94
N ALA A 551 -22.18 -14.74 -16.33
CA ALA A 551 -22.92 -13.49 -16.17
C ALA A 551 -24.04 -13.32 -17.23
N LYS A 552 -24.08 -14.17 -18.27
CA LYS A 552 -25.25 -14.23 -19.16
C LYS A 552 -26.44 -14.76 -18.35
N PRO A 553 -27.54 -14.02 -18.23
CA PRO A 553 -28.76 -14.59 -17.69
C PRO A 553 -29.15 -15.75 -18.61
N SER A 554 -29.29 -16.95 -18.05
CA SER A 554 -29.90 -18.08 -18.73
C SER A 554 -31.37 -17.77 -18.93
N PHE A 555 -31.68 -17.00 -19.96
CA PHE A 555 -33.02 -16.99 -20.53
C PHE A 555 -33.16 -18.28 -21.34
N SER A 556 -33.70 -19.30 -20.66
CA SER A 556 -34.47 -20.36 -21.31
C SER A 556 -35.83 -19.81 -21.69
#